data_AF-D3UWL3-F1
#
_entry.id   AF-D3UWL3-F1
#
_cell.length_a   1.000
_cell.length_b   1.000
_cell.length_c   1.000
_cell.angle_alpha   90.00
_cell.angle_beta   90.00
_cell.angle_gamma   90.00
#
_symmetry.space_group_name_H-M   'P 1'
#
loop_
_entity.id
_entity.type
_entity.pdbx_description
1 polymer ?
#
loop_
_entity_poly.entity_id
_entity_poly.type
_entity_poly.pdbx_seq_one_letter_code
_entity_poly.pdbx_strand_id
1 'polypeptide(L)'
;MTEYPEYVDYCLIEWYESEVILDFTIPIPDAKKEELDKVGCFIDSNEWTPTLSEKDVAYKLIFDEKMIFIWSALSNRANECRNPYMFYQSLTDEIISAIKGPSDWDLLTQKQKEEKTEKIKKLSFELNKEISNTPLDVSIMNYASHESYFQRFKRMHNSEKSNNMLDHHLEKYCFYKNSHFLPKYGHEGAIGWAWNSVGVTSPSISSFLQDLNEQANSFKCESILKRKNQIKRTFFVRKISAFFSDNFGTPLHNITATISSVFLDEDITIEEVRSMIR
;
A
#
# COMPACT_ATOMS: atom_id res chain seq x y z
N MET A 1 15.58 -5.18 32.22
CA MET A 1 14.21 -4.70 32.01
C MET A 1 14.31 -3.30 31.47
N THR A 2 13.73 -3.04 30.31
CA THR A 2 13.56 -1.68 29.80
C THR A 2 12.53 -0.98 30.70
N GLU A 3 12.84 0.22 31.17
CA GLU A 3 11.91 1.02 31.96
C GLU A 3 10.99 1.78 31.00
N TYR A 4 9.69 1.49 31.05
CA TYR A 4 8.69 2.14 30.19
C TYR A 4 8.06 3.33 30.92
N PRO A 5 7.80 4.46 30.24
CA PRO A 5 7.14 5.57 30.88
C PRO A 5 5.70 5.24 31.25
N GLU A 6 5.28 5.57 32.48
CA GLU A 6 3.97 5.21 33.05
C GLU A 6 2.77 5.79 32.28
N TYR A 7 2.99 6.85 31.48
CA TYR A 7 1.94 7.51 30.71
C TYR A 7 1.68 6.86 29.34
N VAL A 8 2.49 5.88 28.92
CA VAL A 8 2.36 5.22 27.62
C VAL A 8 1.29 4.13 27.69
N ASP A 9 0.51 3.99 26.63
CA ASP A 9 -0.51 2.94 26.53
C ASP A 9 0.12 1.55 26.58
N TYR A 10 -0.40 0.70 27.47
CA TYR A 10 0.06 -0.67 27.64
C TYR A 10 -0.07 -1.49 26.35
N CYS A 11 -1.10 -1.23 25.53
CA CYS A 11 -1.27 -1.93 24.26
C CYS A 11 -0.14 -1.65 23.26
N LEU A 12 0.45 -0.44 23.27
CA LEU A 12 1.61 -0.14 22.42
C LEU A 12 2.85 -0.86 22.94
N ILE A 13 3.04 -0.90 24.26
CA ILE A 13 4.17 -1.57 24.91
C ILE A 13 4.13 -3.07 24.61
N GLU A 14 2.99 -3.74 24.81
CA GLU A 14 2.83 -5.16 24.51
C GLU A 14 3.12 -5.46 23.03
N TRP A 15 2.66 -4.60 22.11
CA TRP A 15 2.96 -4.77 20.69
C TRP A 15 4.45 -4.59 20.40
N TYR A 16 5.09 -3.57 20.98
CA TYR A 16 6.52 -3.31 20.82
C TYR A 16 7.40 -4.46 21.32
N GLU A 17 7.00 -5.09 22.43
CA GLU A 17 7.70 -6.26 22.98
C GLU A 17 7.32 -7.57 22.29
N SER A 18 6.27 -7.57 21.47
CA SER A 18 5.86 -8.76 20.74
C SER A 18 6.88 -9.15 19.67
N GLU A 19 7.01 -10.44 19.39
CA GLU A 19 7.77 -10.94 18.24
C GLU A 19 7.05 -10.68 16.90
N VAL A 20 5.90 -10.00 16.91
CA VAL A 20 5.07 -9.72 15.73
C VAL A 20 5.47 -8.42 15.04
N ILE A 21 6.00 -7.44 15.80
CA ILE A 21 6.40 -6.15 15.23
C ILE A 21 7.56 -6.31 14.25
N LEU A 22 7.43 -5.71 13.06
CA LEU A 22 8.42 -5.87 12.00
C LEU A 22 9.60 -4.91 12.22
N ASP A 23 10.76 -5.50 12.55
CA ASP A 23 12.06 -4.82 12.58
C ASP A 23 12.75 -4.88 11.21
N PHE A 24 12.00 -4.54 10.15
CA PHE A 24 12.47 -4.61 8.78
C PHE A 24 12.17 -3.31 8.05
N THR A 25 13.17 -2.80 7.34
CA THR A 25 13.02 -1.70 6.38
C THR A 25 13.23 -2.22 4.97
N ILE A 26 12.38 -1.79 4.04
CA ILE A 26 12.54 -2.11 2.63
C ILE A 26 13.86 -1.47 2.17
N PRO A 27 14.80 -2.23 1.61
CA PRO A 27 16.06 -1.68 1.12
C PRO A 27 15.81 -0.75 -0.06
N ILE A 28 16.54 0.36 -0.07
CA ILE A 28 16.55 1.29 -1.21
C ILE A 28 17.10 0.55 -2.43
N PRO A 29 16.47 0.67 -3.62
CA PRO A 29 16.99 0.05 -4.82
C PRO A 29 18.41 0.52 -5.15
N ASP A 30 19.31 -0.43 -5.44
CA ASP A 30 20.70 -0.13 -5.82
C ASP A 30 20.78 0.62 -7.16
N ALA A 31 19.87 0.29 -8.09
CA ALA A 31 19.77 0.93 -9.39
C ALA A 31 19.11 2.30 -9.28
N LYS A 32 19.50 3.23 -10.14
CA LYS A 32 18.85 4.54 -10.21
C LYS A 32 17.49 4.43 -10.91
N LYS A 33 16.58 5.33 -10.57
CA LYS A 33 15.24 5.39 -11.18
C LYS A 33 15.32 5.42 -12.71
N GLU A 34 16.21 6.23 -13.29
CA GLU A 34 16.33 6.36 -14.75
C GLU A 34 16.86 5.08 -15.43
N GLU A 35 17.57 4.22 -14.69
CA GLU A 35 18.05 2.94 -15.20
C GLU A 35 16.91 1.91 -15.22
N LEU A 36 16.08 1.90 -14.18
CA LEU A 36 14.89 1.06 -14.08
C LEU A 36 13.81 1.46 -15.10
N ASP A 37 13.58 2.76 -15.28
CA ASP A 37 12.62 3.29 -16.27
C ASP A 37 12.97 2.85 -17.70
N LYS A 38 14.27 2.78 -18.04
CA LYS A 38 14.74 2.35 -19.37
C LYS A 38 14.42 0.90 -19.70
N VAL A 39 14.27 0.05 -18.69
CA VAL A 39 13.91 -1.37 -18.85
C VAL A 39 12.41 -1.62 -18.59
N GLY A 40 11.62 -0.54 -18.46
CA GLY A 40 10.18 -0.62 -18.24
C GLY A 40 9.77 -0.89 -16.79
N CYS A 41 10.68 -0.74 -15.83
CA CYS A 41 10.41 -0.87 -14.40
C CYS A 41 10.16 0.52 -13.79
N PHE A 42 8.90 0.97 -13.81
CA PHE A 42 8.50 2.28 -13.31
C PHE A 42 8.15 2.20 -11.82
N ILE A 43 9.00 2.77 -10.97
CA ILE A 43 8.83 2.82 -9.51
C ILE A 43 8.71 4.28 -9.07
N ASP A 44 7.88 4.58 -8.07
CA ASP A 44 7.76 5.94 -7.51
C ASP A 44 9.10 6.47 -6.98
N SER A 45 9.36 7.77 -7.16
CA SER A 45 10.65 8.36 -6.74
C SER A 45 10.88 8.32 -5.22
N ASN A 46 9.82 8.20 -4.42
CA ASN A 46 9.92 8.12 -2.97
C ASN A 46 10.50 6.79 -2.46
N GLU A 47 10.63 5.76 -3.30
CA GLU A 47 11.27 4.48 -2.92
C GLU A 47 12.78 4.61 -2.68
N TRP A 48 13.41 5.72 -3.12
CA TRP A 48 14.79 6.05 -2.76
C TRP A 48 14.91 6.86 -1.46
N THR A 49 13.80 7.13 -0.77
CA THR A 49 13.82 7.82 0.51
C THR A 49 13.96 6.80 1.65
N PRO A 50 14.95 6.97 2.55
CA PRO A 50 15.04 6.14 3.75
C PRO A 50 13.73 6.18 4.54
N THR A 51 13.32 5.01 5.01
CA THR A 51 12.13 4.85 5.86
C THR A 51 12.51 4.25 7.22
N LEU A 52 11.52 4.10 8.10
CA LEU A 52 11.68 3.51 9.43
C LEU A 52 11.01 2.12 9.46
N SER A 53 11.48 1.24 10.34
CA SER A 53 10.77 -0.01 10.64
C SER A 53 9.55 0.29 11.54
N GLU A 54 8.63 -0.67 11.67
CA GLU A 54 7.53 -0.54 12.65
C GLU A 54 8.08 -0.36 14.06
N LYS A 55 9.15 -1.10 14.37
CA LYS A 55 9.82 -1.06 15.66
C LYS A 55 10.48 0.29 15.95
N ASP A 56 11.09 0.92 14.94
CA ASP A 56 11.65 2.27 15.08
C ASP A 56 10.57 3.31 15.38
N VAL A 57 9.42 3.21 14.72
CA VAL A 57 8.29 4.11 14.93
C VAL A 57 7.69 3.91 16.32
N ALA A 58 7.41 2.67 16.71
CA ALA A 58 6.92 2.34 18.04
C ALA A 58 7.90 2.82 19.12
N TYR A 59 9.20 2.60 18.94
CA TYR A 59 10.23 3.11 19.85
C TYR A 59 10.14 4.63 20.02
N LYS A 60 10.06 5.39 18.92
CA LYS A 60 9.92 6.85 19.00
C LYS A 60 8.62 7.29 19.68
N LEU A 61 7.51 6.61 19.41
CA LEU A 61 6.24 6.92 20.08
C LEU A 61 6.34 6.73 21.61
N ILE A 62 6.99 5.64 22.06
CA ILE A 62 7.12 5.30 23.48
C ILE A 62 8.10 6.25 24.19
N PHE A 63 9.29 6.46 23.61
CA PHE A 63 10.43 7.01 24.33
C PHE A 63 10.79 8.46 23.99
N ASP A 64 10.21 9.07 22.95
CA ASP A 64 10.47 10.49 22.66
C ASP A 64 9.77 11.40 23.68
N GLU A 65 10.53 12.30 24.31
CA GLU A 65 10.03 13.19 25.38
C GLU A 65 8.90 14.12 24.88
N LYS A 66 8.88 14.50 23.60
CA LYS A 66 7.81 15.35 23.06
C LYS A 66 6.46 14.63 23.10
N MET A 67 6.43 13.30 23.11
CA MET A 67 5.19 12.51 23.15
C MET A 67 4.45 12.60 24.49
N ILE A 68 5.15 12.94 25.59
CA ILE A 68 4.57 13.07 26.94
C ILE A 68 3.27 13.89 26.93
N PHE A 69 3.25 14.97 26.16
CA PHE A 69 2.17 15.94 26.16
C PHE A 69 0.89 15.46 25.44
N ILE A 70 0.97 14.39 24.65
CA ILE A 70 -0.17 13.89 23.86
C ILE A 70 -0.60 12.49 24.25
N TRP A 71 0.19 11.75 25.02
CA TRP A 71 -0.05 10.34 25.30
C TRP A 71 -1.43 10.06 25.90
N SER A 72 -1.84 10.81 26.92
CA SER A 72 -3.19 10.68 27.50
C SER A 72 -4.30 10.89 26.46
N ALA A 73 -4.17 11.88 25.58
CA ALA A 73 -5.15 12.15 24.53
C ALA A 73 -5.13 11.06 23.43
N LEU A 74 -3.95 10.56 23.08
CA LEU A 74 -3.76 9.52 22.08
C LEU A 74 -4.32 8.17 22.57
N SER A 75 -4.06 7.79 23.82
CA SER A 75 -4.64 6.60 24.45
C SER A 75 -6.15 6.65 24.52
N ASN A 76 -6.73 7.81 24.86
CA ASN A 76 -8.18 7.97 24.84
C ASN A 76 -8.76 7.68 23.45
N ARG A 77 -8.09 8.12 22.38
CA ARG A 77 -8.49 7.83 21.00
C ARG A 77 -8.30 6.37 20.61
N ALA A 78 -7.20 5.76 21.00
CA ALA A 78 -6.97 4.32 20.79
C ALA A 78 -8.07 3.48 21.44
N ASN A 79 -8.52 3.87 22.64
CA ASN A 79 -9.58 3.18 23.38
C ASN A 79 -11.00 3.43 22.84
N GLU A 80 -11.20 4.41 21.96
CA GLU A 80 -12.44 4.55 21.19
C GLU A 80 -12.54 3.48 20.08
N CYS A 81 -11.40 2.92 19.64
CA CYS A 81 -11.36 1.87 18.65
C CYS A 81 -11.71 0.50 19.26
N ARG A 82 -12.35 -0.37 18.47
CA ARG A 82 -12.68 -1.75 18.90
C ARG A 82 -11.45 -2.55 19.32
N ASN A 83 -10.30 -2.26 18.72
CA ASN A 83 -9.04 -2.89 19.05
C ASN A 83 -7.91 -1.84 19.06
N PRO A 84 -7.48 -1.36 20.24
CA PRO A 84 -6.39 -0.38 20.37
C PRO A 84 -5.07 -0.84 19.72
N TYR A 85 -4.79 -2.15 19.72
CA TYR A 85 -3.62 -2.72 19.05
C TYR A 85 -3.61 -2.38 17.54
N MET A 86 -4.74 -2.60 16.86
CA MET A 86 -4.86 -2.32 15.43
C MET A 86 -4.78 -0.83 15.11
N PHE A 87 -5.20 0.01 16.06
CA PHE A 87 -5.04 1.47 15.95
C PHE A 87 -3.56 1.86 15.92
N TYR A 88 -2.74 1.37 16.85
CA TYR A 88 -1.31 1.68 16.90
C TYR A 88 -0.54 1.11 15.71
N GLN A 89 -0.90 -0.09 15.25
CA GLN A 89 -0.34 -0.66 14.02
C GLN A 89 -0.65 0.23 12.81
N SER A 90 -1.92 0.61 12.63
CA SER A 90 -2.34 1.46 11.50
C SER A 90 -1.71 2.86 11.56
N LEU A 91 -1.56 3.43 12.76
CA LEU A 91 -0.87 4.71 12.95
C LEU A 91 0.62 4.59 12.58
N THR A 92 1.27 3.49 12.97
CA THR A 92 2.66 3.21 12.60
C THR A 92 2.82 3.10 11.09
N ASP A 93 1.97 2.34 10.41
CA ASP A 93 1.97 2.19 8.96
C ASP A 93 1.79 3.54 8.25
N GLU A 94 0.88 4.38 8.74
CA GLU A 94 0.66 5.72 8.20
C GLU A 94 1.88 6.63 8.41
N ILE A 95 2.54 6.57 9.57
CA ILE A 95 3.79 7.31 9.83
C ILE A 95 4.89 6.85 8.86
N ILE A 96 5.10 5.54 8.71
CA ILE A 96 6.11 4.98 7.79
C ILE A 96 5.84 5.46 6.36
N SER A 97 4.59 5.39 5.91
CA SER A 97 4.14 5.90 4.61
C SER A 97 4.40 7.40 4.46
N ALA A 98 4.11 8.20 5.48
CA ALA A 98 4.31 9.63 5.49
C ALA A 98 5.81 10.02 5.46
N ILE A 99 6.69 9.28 6.14
CA ILE A 99 8.15 9.53 6.17
C ILE A 99 8.79 9.33 4.80
N LYS A 100 8.34 8.33 4.04
CA LYS A 100 8.80 8.11 2.66
C LYS A 100 8.59 9.36 1.81
N GLY A 101 7.58 10.16 2.13
CA GLY A 101 7.24 11.38 1.42
C GLY A 101 6.33 11.13 0.20
N PRO A 102 5.98 12.20 -0.53
CA PRO A 102 5.00 12.14 -1.60
C PRO A 102 5.46 11.23 -2.74
N SER A 103 4.54 10.43 -3.26
CA SER A 103 4.73 9.67 -4.51
C SER A 103 4.84 10.58 -5.72
N ASP A 104 5.21 10.02 -6.89
CA ASP A 104 5.21 10.79 -8.14
C ASP A 104 3.80 11.30 -8.47
N TRP A 105 2.76 10.55 -8.08
CA TRP A 105 1.38 10.97 -8.20
C TRP A 105 1.04 12.16 -7.30
N ASP A 106 1.51 12.16 -6.05
CA ASP A 106 1.22 13.23 -5.09
C ASP A 106 1.85 14.58 -5.48
N LEU A 107 2.98 14.52 -6.18
CA LEU A 107 3.69 15.69 -6.70
C LEU A 107 3.00 16.35 -7.90
N LEU A 108 2.05 15.66 -8.55
CA LEU A 108 1.30 16.22 -9.66
C LEU A 108 0.32 17.29 -9.16
N THR A 109 0.27 18.39 -9.90
CA THR A 109 -0.81 19.38 -9.75
C THR A 109 -2.17 18.77 -10.10
N GLN A 110 -3.24 19.38 -9.61
CA GLN A 110 -4.62 18.99 -9.93
C GLN A 110 -4.84 18.76 -11.44
N LYS A 111 -4.44 19.74 -12.26
CA LYS A 111 -4.55 19.65 -13.73
C LYS A 111 -3.75 18.48 -14.31
N GLN A 112 -2.53 18.25 -13.82
CA GLN A 112 -1.71 17.12 -14.29
C GLN A 112 -2.32 15.76 -13.89
N LYS A 113 -2.93 15.66 -12.71
CA LYS A 113 -3.67 14.45 -12.29
C LYS A 113 -4.84 14.19 -13.24
N GLU A 114 -5.65 15.22 -13.52
CA GLU A 114 -6.78 15.15 -14.44
C GLU A 114 -6.35 14.74 -15.87
N GLU A 115 -5.30 15.35 -16.41
CA GLU A 115 -4.74 15.00 -17.72
C GLU A 115 -4.22 13.55 -17.75
N LYS A 116 -3.56 13.10 -16.68
CA LYS A 116 -3.06 11.71 -16.57
C LYS A 116 -4.21 10.71 -16.48
N THR A 117 -5.25 10.99 -15.70
CA THR A 117 -6.46 10.15 -15.58
C THR A 117 -7.21 10.06 -16.91
N GLU A 118 -7.39 11.17 -17.63
CA GLU A 118 -8.02 11.15 -18.96
C GLU A 118 -7.19 10.36 -19.97
N LYS A 119 -5.85 10.45 -19.89
CA LYS A 119 -4.96 9.62 -20.71
C LYS A 119 -5.11 8.13 -20.39
N ILE A 120 -5.19 7.75 -19.11
CA ILE A 120 -5.43 6.35 -18.68
C ILE A 120 -6.77 5.86 -19.23
N LYS A 121 -7.83 6.66 -19.10
CA LYS A 121 -9.16 6.36 -19.65
C LYS A 121 -9.10 6.10 -21.16
N LYS A 122 -8.45 6.99 -21.93
CA LYS A 122 -8.31 6.81 -23.38
C LYS A 122 -7.50 5.56 -23.74
N LEU A 123 -6.35 5.36 -23.09
CA LEU A 123 -5.46 4.24 -23.40
C LEU A 123 -6.08 2.89 -23.04
N SER A 124 -6.75 2.78 -21.89
CA SER A 124 -7.44 1.56 -21.47
C SER A 124 -8.53 1.16 -22.47
N PHE A 125 -9.33 2.12 -22.94
CA PHE A 125 -10.36 1.87 -23.94
C PHE A 125 -9.80 1.44 -25.30
N GLU A 126 -8.79 2.14 -25.80
CA GLU A 126 -8.20 1.81 -27.10
C GLU A 126 -7.49 0.46 -27.06
N LEU A 127 -6.76 0.15 -25.98
CA LEU A 127 -6.14 -1.16 -25.83
C LEU A 127 -7.18 -2.28 -25.68
N ASN A 128 -8.28 -2.05 -24.95
CA ASN A 128 -9.37 -3.00 -24.81
C ASN A 128 -9.89 -3.46 -26.19
N LYS A 129 -10.15 -2.51 -27.10
CA LYS A 129 -10.61 -2.81 -28.46
C LYS A 129 -9.64 -3.69 -29.24
N GLU A 130 -8.34 -3.38 -29.16
CA GLU A 130 -7.31 -4.07 -29.92
C GLU A 130 -7.06 -5.49 -29.42
N ILE A 131 -7.10 -5.71 -28.10
CA ILE A 131 -6.81 -7.03 -27.55
C ILE A 131 -8.03 -7.96 -27.56
N SER A 132 -9.24 -7.41 -27.46
CA SER A 132 -10.46 -8.19 -27.35
C SER A 132 -10.56 -9.26 -28.45
N ASN A 133 -10.82 -10.50 -28.05
CA ASN A 133 -10.90 -11.66 -28.96
C ASN A 133 -9.57 -12.05 -29.65
N THR A 134 -8.43 -11.60 -29.13
CA THR A 134 -7.11 -12.04 -29.61
C THR A 134 -6.49 -13.07 -28.66
N PRO A 135 -5.48 -13.84 -29.10
CA PRO A 135 -4.69 -14.70 -28.20
C PRO A 135 -3.93 -13.94 -27.10
N LEU A 136 -3.89 -12.61 -27.15
CA LEU A 136 -3.31 -11.79 -26.09
C LEU A 136 -4.32 -11.42 -25.01
N ASP A 137 -5.62 -11.59 -25.25
CA ASP A 137 -6.69 -11.42 -24.27
C ASP A 137 -6.88 -12.68 -23.42
N VAL A 138 -5.76 -13.12 -22.86
CA VAL A 138 -5.72 -14.23 -21.92
C VAL A 138 -6.21 -13.79 -20.54
N SER A 139 -6.43 -14.75 -19.65
CA SER A 139 -6.80 -14.38 -18.30
C SER A 139 -5.66 -13.68 -17.57
N ILE A 140 -5.98 -12.62 -16.82
CA ILE A 140 -5.07 -11.93 -15.90
C ILE A 140 -4.45 -12.91 -14.90
N MET A 141 -5.20 -13.95 -14.53
CA MET A 141 -4.72 -15.00 -13.62
C MET A 141 -3.53 -15.78 -14.18
N ASN A 142 -3.17 -15.63 -15.47
CA ASN A 142 -1.91 -16.14 -16.00
C ASN A 142 -0.67 -15.54 -15.32
N TYR A 143 -0.78 -14.34 -14.73
CA TYR A 143 0.26 -13.78 -13.87
C TYR A 143 0.48 -14.62 -12.61
N ALA A 144 -0.58 -15.21 -12.05
CA ALA A 144 -0.53 -16.11 -10.89
C ALA A 144 -0.12 -17.54 -11.28
N SER A 145 0.93 -17.66 -12.10
CA SER A 145 1.47 -18.94 -12.60
C SER A 145 2.63 -19.50 -11.76
N HIS A 146 3.17 -18.71 -10.83
CA HIS A 146 4.23 -19.18 -9.94
C HIS A 146 3.71 -20.24 -8.97
N GLU A 147 4.51 -21.29 -8.74
CA GLU A 147 4.16 -22.45 -7.92
C GLU A 147 3.72 -22.07 -6.50
N SER A 148 4.38 -21.07 -5.90
CA SER A 148 4.09 -20.64 -4.53
C SER A 148 2.62 -20.21 -4.33
N TYR A 149 1.96 -19.64 -5.36
CA TYR A 149 0.55 -19.26 -5.28
C TYR A 149 -0.34 -20.49 -5.14
N PHE A 150 -0.11 -21.50 -5.98
CA PHE A 150 -0.83 -22.77 -5.92
C PHE A 150 -0.56 -23.50 -4.60
N GLN A 151 0.70 -23.57 -4.16
CA GLN A 151 1.06 -24.22 -2.90
C GLN A 151 0.40 -23.52 -1.70
N ARG A 152 0.39 -22.19 -1.68
CA ARG A 152 -0.30 -21.41 -0.64
C ARG A 152 -1.79 -21.69 -0.64
N PHE A 153 -2.44 -21.71 -1.80
CA PHE A 153 -3.86 -22.05 -1.93
C PHE A 153 -4.15 -23.45 -1.38
N LYS A 154 -3.37 -24.46 -1.80
CA LYS A 154 -3.54 -25.86 -1.34
C LYS A 154 -3.44 -25.98 0.19
N ARG A 155 -2.48 -25.28 0.82
CA ARG A 155 -2.31 -25.27 2.28
C ARG A 155 -3.50 -24.63 3.00
N MET A 156 -4.03 -23.52 2.47
CA MET A 156 -5.13 -22.80 3.11
C MET A 156 -6.47 -23.50 2.94
N HIS A 157 -6.76 -24.00 1.74
CA HIS A 157 -8.08 -24.58 1.43
C HIS A 157 -8.19 -26.05 1.86
N ASN A 158 -7.07 -26.77 1.96
CA ASN A 158 -6.95 -28.15 2.46
C ASN A 158 -8.06 -29.11 1.97
N SER A 159 -8.38 -29.06 0.67
CA SER A 159 -9.43 -29.86 0.03
C SER A 159 -8.83 -30.76 -1.05
N GLU A 160 -8.89 -32.08 -0.84
CA GLU A 160 -8.36 -33.07 -1.79
C GLU A 160 -9.00 -32.93 -3.18
N LYS A 161 -10.32 -32.76 -3.23
CA LYS A 161 -11.06 -32.57 -4.49
C LYS A 161 -10.56 -31.33 -5.24
N SER A 162 -10.41 -30.20 -4.56
CA SER A 162 -9.96 -28.94 -5.16
C SER A 162 -8.51 -29.07 -5.65
N ASN A 163 -7.65 -29.68 -4.84
CA ASN A 163 -6.25 -29.92 -5.20
C ASN A 163 -6.13 -30.80 -6.45
N ASN A 164 -6.91 -31.88 -6.52
CA ASN A 164 -6.91 -32.78 -7.67
C ASN A 164 -7.42 -32.10 -8.96
N MET A 165 -8.45 -31.25 -8.87
CA MET A 165 -8.96 -30.50 -10.02
C MET A 165 -7.92 -29.51 -10.54
N LEU A 166 -7.24 -28.83 -9.63
CA LEU A 166 -6.19 -27.87 -9.95
C LEU A 166 -4.99 -28.57 -10.61
N ASP A 167 -4.52 -29.66 -10.01
CA ASP A 167 -3.39 -30.45 -10.51
C ASP A 167 -3.68 -31.06 -11.88
N HIS A 168 -4.90 -31.56 -12.10
CA HIS A 168 -5.33 -32.04 -13.41
C HIS A 168 -5.16 -30.99 -14.51
N HIS A 169 -5.59 -29.75 -14.27
CA HIS A 169 -5.49 -28.68 -15.27
C HIS A 169 -4.02 -28.30 -15.53
N LEU A 170 -3.22 -28.16 -14.48
CA LEU A 170 -1.82 -27.80 -14.60
C LEU A 170 -1.01 -28.87 -15.34
N GLU A 171 -1.17 -30.14 -14.99
CA GLU A 171 -0.44 -31.25 -15.64
C GLU A 171 -0.84 -31.44 -17.10
N LYS A 172 -2.15 -31.33 -17.37
CA LYS A 172 -2.68 -31.58 -18.71
C LYS A 172 -2.39 -30.45 -19.69
N TYR A 173 -2.49 -29.20 -19.26
CA TYR A 173 -2.47 -28.04 -20.16
C TYR A 173 -1.23 -27.14 -20.00
N CYS A 174 -0.39 -27.36 -18.99
CA CYS A 174 0.82 -26.57 -18.76
C CYS A 174 2.10 -27.42 -18.78
N PHE A 175 3.25 -26.76 -18.92
CA PHE A 175 4.57 -27.29 -18.62
C PHE A 175 5.18 -26.51 -17.45
N TYR A 176 5.96 -27.18 -16.61
CA TYR A 176 6.61 -26.56 -15.46
C TYR A 176 8.04 -26.14 -15.81
N LYS A 177 8.40 -24.87 -15.57
CA LYS A 177 9.74 -24.33 -15.82
C LYS A 177 10.02 -23.16 -14.88
N ASN A 178 11.20 -23.15 -14.24
CA ASN A 178 11.66 -22.07 -13.36
C ASN A 178 10.60 -21.66 -12.32
N SER A 179 10.02 -22.63 -11.62
CA SER A 179 8.95 -22.40 -10.63
C SER A 179 7.65 -21.81 -11.16
N HIS A 180 7.43 -21.81 -12.48
CA HIS A 180 6.20 -21.35 -13.11
C HIS A 180 5.54 -22.46 -13.92
N PHE A 181 4.22 -22.47 -13.89
CA PHE A 181 3.40 -23.22 -14.83
C PHE A 181 3.16 -22.37 -16.08
N LEU A 182 3.56 -22.87 -17.23
CA LEU A 182 3.47 -22.17 -18.51
C LEU A 182 2.47 -22.89 -19.44
N PRO A 183 1.53 -22.19 -20.06
CA PRO A 183 0.56 -22.82 -20.95
C PRO A 183 1.22 -23.53 -22.14
N LYS A 184 0.72 -24.73 -22.50
CA LYS A 184 1.06 -25.39 -23.77
C LYS A 184 0.47 -24.59 -24.94
N TYR A 185 1.05 -24.74 -26.13
CA TYR A 185 0.58 -24.07 -27.35
C TYR A 185 -0.91 -24.37 -27.62
N GLY A 186 -1.70 -23.33 -27.90
CA GLY A 186 -3.15 -23.43 -28.10
C GLY A 186 -3.97 -23.55 -26.81
N HIS A 187 -3.32 -23.43 -25.65
CA HIS A 187 -3.95 -23.45 -24.33
C HIS A 187 -3.61 -22.21 -23.52
N GLU A 188 -3.47 -21.04 -24.15
CA GLU A 188 -2.99 -19.80 -23.54
C GLU A 188 -3.77 -19.39 -22.27
N GLY A 189 -5.03 -19.83 -22.11
CA GLY A 189 -5.85 -19.63 -20.90
C GLY A 189 -5.69 -20.67 -19.78
N ALA A 190 -4.77 -21.63 -19.90
CA ALA A 190 -4.69 -22.81 -19.02
C ALA A 190 -4.53 -22.48 -17.53
N ILE A 191 -3.73 -21.46 -17.20
CA ILE A 191 -3.54 -21.03 -15.81
C ILE A 191 -4.84 -20.46 -15.24
N GLY A 192 -5.52 -19.62 -16.02
CA GLY A 192 -6.85 -19.14 -15.68
C GLY A 192 -7.87 -20.27 -15.48
N TRP A 193 -7.87 -21.29 -16.35
CA TRP A 193 -8.75 -22.45 -16.19
C TRP A 193 -8.47 -23.24 -14.91
N ALA A 194 -7.18 -23.40 -14.54
CA ALA A 194 -6.80 -24.05 -13.30
C ALA A 194 -7.36 -23.31 -12.08
N TRP A 195 -7.20 -21.98 -12.03
CA TRP A 195 -7.77 -21.14 -10.96
C TRP A 195 -9.30 -21.16 -10.94
N ASN A 196 -9.93 -21.10 -12.11
CA ASN A 196 -11.40 -21.16 -12.22
C ASN A 196 -11.96 -22.51 -11.76
N SER A 197 -11.21 -23.61 -11.96
CA SER A 197 -11.62 -24.96 -11.53
C SER A 197 -11.81 -25.08 -10.01
N VAL A 198 -11.19 -24.18 -9.24
CA VAL A 198 -11.31 -24.10 -7.77
C VAL A 198 -12.08 -22.86 -7.31
N GLY A 199 -12.85 -22.23 -8.20
CA GLY A 199 -13.74 -21.10 -7.89
C GLY A 199 -13.05 -19.74 -7.83
N VAL A 200 -11.81 -19.61 -8.28
CA VAL A 200 -11.14 -18.31 -8.40
C VAL A 200 -11.45 -17.71 -9.77
N THR A 201 -12.20 -16.61 -9.78
CA THR A 201 -12.61 -15.94 -11.01
C THR A 201 -11.42 -15.50 -11.84
N SER A 202 -11.53 -15.70 -13.16
CA SER A 202 -10.43 -15.58 -14.11
C SER A 202 -10.80 -14.55 -15.19
N PRO A 203 -10.85 -13.24 -14.89
CA PRO A 203 -11.20 -12.23 -15.88
C PRO A 203 -10.16 -12.19 -17.01
N SER A 204 -10.61 -11.82 -18.20
CA SER A 204 -9.74 -11.49 -19.33
C SER A 204 -9.12 -10.11 -19.14
N ILE A 205 -8.04 -9.81 -19.87
CA ILE A 205 -7.39 -8.49 -19.81
C ILE A 205 -8.35 -7.42 -20.37
N SER A 206 -9.13 -7.73 -21.40
CA SER A 206 -10.13 -6.82 -21.98
C SER A 206 -11.17 -6.37 -20.96
N SER A 207 -11.72 -7.29 -20.16
CA SER A 207 -12.67 -6.95 -19.09
C SER A 207 -12.04 -6.03 -18.05
N PHE A 208 -10.79 -6.29 -17.64
CA PHE A 208 -10.09 -5.39 -16.71
C PHE A 208 -9.82 -4.01 -17.30
N LEU A 209 -9.46 -3.91 -18.59
CA LEU A 209 -9.27 -2.63 -19.24
C LEU A 209 -10.58 -1.85 -19.36
N GLN A 210 -11.70 -2.54 -19.55
CA GLN A 210 -13.03 -1.93 -19.48
C GLN A 210 -13.31 -1.37 -18.08
N ASP A 211 -13.11 -2.17 -17.03
CA ASP A 211 -13.29 -1.72 -15.65
C ASP A 211 -12.39 -0.52 -15.33
N LEU A 212 -11.13 -0.56 -15.78
CA LEU A 212 -10.18 0.54 -15.61
C LEU A 212 -10.65 1.83 -16.32
N ASN A 213 -11.24 1.72 -17.51
CA ASN A 213 -11.82 2.85 -18.22
C ASN A 213 -12.99 3.47 -17.42
N GLU A 214 -13.89 2.64 -16.91
CA GLU A 214 -15.05 3.07 -16.12
C GLU A 214 -14.63 3.70 -14.78
N GLN A 215 -13.65 3.11 -14.10
CA GLN A 215 -13.06 3.66 -12.89
C GLN A 215 -12.39 5.00 -13.16
N ALA A 216 -11.57 5.11 -14.21
CA ALA A 216 -10.92 6.36 -14.57
C ALA A 216 -11.95 7.47 -14.90
N ASN A 217 -13.10 7.11 -15.48
CA ASN A 217 -14.17 8.07 -15.77
C ASN A 217 -14.86 8.63 -14.52
N SER A 218 -14.88 7.87 -13.42
CA SER A 218 -15.50 8.27 -12.15
C SER A 218 -14.49 8.74 -11.10
N PHE A 219 -13.19 8.66 -11.39
CA PHE A 219 -12.12 8.99 -10.46
C PHE A 219 -12.04 10.50 -10.20
N LYS A 220 -12.22 10.90 -8.94
CA LYS A 220 -12.04 12.29 -8.50
C LYS A 220 -10.58 12.53 -8.14
N CYS A 221 -9.94 13.44 -8.88
CA CYS A 221 -8.57 13.84 -8.56
C CYS A 221 -8.59 14.83 -7.39
N GLU A 222 -7.80 14.55 -6.35
CA GLU A 222 -7.56 15.47 -5.24
C GLU A 222 -6.05 15.65 -5.04
N SER A 223 -5.61 16.91 -4.97
CA SER A 223 -4.21 17.25 -4.72
C SER A 223 -3.93 17.37 -3.23
N ILE A 224 -3.07 16.50 -2.72
CA ILE A 224 -2.57 16.57 -1.34
C ILE A 224 -1.60 17.74 -1.15
N LEU A 225 -0.98 18.26 -2.21
CA LEU A 225 -0.06 19.40 -2.13
C LEU A 225 -0.67 20.64 -2.81
N LYS A 226 -0.66 21.79 -2.11
CA LYS A 226 -1.14 23.09 -2.65
C LYS A 226 -0.01 24.04 -3.06
N ARG A 227 1.20 23.88 -2.50
CA ARG A 227 2.38 24.76 -2.72
C ARG A 227 3.68 23.94 -2.75
N LYS A 228 4.72 24.49 -3.38
CA LYS A 228 6.03 23.82 -3.58
C LYS A 228 7.05 24.01 -2.44
N ASN A 229 6.74 24.79 -1.41
CA ASN A 229 7.66 24.99 -0.29
C ASN A 229 7.39 23.94 0.80
N GLN A 230 8.45 23.38 1.39
CA GLN A 230 8.37 22.38 2.46
C GLN A 230 7.46 21.18 2.12
N ILE A 231 7.68 20.61 0.93
CA ILE A 231 6.85 19.53 0.37
C ILE A 231 6.75 18.34 1.33
N LYS A 232 7.90 17.82 1.81
CA LYS A 232 7.94 16.65 2.72
C LYS A 232 7.17 16.92 4.01
N ARG A 233 7.44 18.05 4.66
CA ARG A 233 6.75 18.48 5.88
C ARG A 233 5.24 18.60 5.67
N THR A 234 4.82 19.30 4.61
CA THR A 234 3.40 19.51 4.30
C THR A 234 2.70 18.19 4.01
N PHE A 235 3.34 17.30 3.24
CA PHE A 235 2.82 15.97 2.95
C PHE A 235 2.64 15.15 4.24
N PHE A 236 3.68 15.09 5.08
CA PHE A 236 3.65 14.35 6.33
C PHE A 236 2.52 14.82 7.24
N VAL A 237 2.45 16.13 7.51
CA VAL A 237 1.40 16.73 8.36
C VAL A 237 0.00 16.42 7.81
N ARG A 238 -0.20 16.53 6.49
CA ARG A 238 -1.50 16.25 5.86
C ARG A 238 -1.89 14.78 5.93
N LYS A 239 -0.95 13.85 5.78
CA LYS A 239 -1.19 12.40 5.88
C LYS A 239 -1.61 12.01 7.30
N ILE A 240 -0.85 12.43 8.32
CA ILE A 240 -1.21 12.20 9.73
C ILE A 240 -2.55 12.86 10.08
N SER A 241 -2.79 14.09 9.63
CA SER A 241 -4.07 14.77 9.84
C SER A 241 -5.24 14.05 9.18
N ALA A 242 -5.06 13.50 7.98
CA ALA A 242 -6.09 12.76 7.26
C ALA A 242 -6.43 11.47 7.99
N PHE A 243 -5.42 10.72 8.45
CA PHE A 243 -5.62 9.52 9.27
C PHE A 243 -6.52 9.78 10.48
N PHE A 244 -6.28 10.85 11.24
CA PHE A 244 -7.14 11.17 12.38
C PHE A 244 -8.53 11.65 11.96
N SER A 245 -8.62 12.41 10.85
CA SER A 245 -9.91 12.88 10.33
C SER A 245 -10.80 11.73 9.88
N ASP A 246 -10.23 10.72 9.23
CA ASP A 246 -10.96 9.55 8.73
C ASP A 246 -11.40 8.62 9.87
N ASN A 247 -10.58 8.47 10.91
CA ASN A 247 -10.89 7.59 12.04
C ASN A 247 -11.78 8.24 13.11
N PHE A 248 -11.68 9.56 13.33
CA PHE A 248 -12.33 10.25 14.44
C PHE A 248 -13.17 11.47 14.03
N GLY A 249 -13.27 11.78 12.74
CA GLY A 249 -13.97 12.95 12.24
C GLY A 249 -13.29 14.29 12.55
N THR A 250 -12.04 14.27 13.05
CA THR A 250 -11.29 15.47 13.43
C THR A 250 -9.79 15.29 13.20
N PRO A 251 -9.06 16.32 12.75
CA PRO A 251 -7.63 16.24 12.43
C PRO A 251 -6.71 16.16 13.65
N LEU A 252 -7.26 16.25 14.88
CA LEU A 252 -6.53 16.19 16.15
C LEU A 252 -5.23 17.02 16.14
N HIS A 253 -5.35 18.32 15.84
CA HIS A 253 -4.21 19.19 15.51
C HIS A 253 -3.02 19.14 16.49
N ASN A 254 -3.27 18.97 17.80
CA ASN A 254 -2.21 18.84 18.80
C ASN A 254 -1.42 17.52 18.64
N ILE A 255 -2.14 16.39 18.54
CA ILE A 255 -1.54 15.07 18.31
C ILE A 255 -0.76 15.06 17.00
N THR A 256 -1.37 15.59 15.93
CA THR A 256 -0.74 15.72 14.61
C THR A 256 0.54 16.56 14.66
N ALA A 257 0.52 17.70 15.37
CA ALA A 257 1.68 18.58 15.52
C ALA A 257 2.83 17.89 16.26
N THR A 258 2.54 17.22 17.38
CA THR A 258 3.54 16.50 18.17
C THR A 258 4.14 15.33 17.41
N ILE A 259 3.32 14.46 16.81
CA ILE A 259 3.82 13.33 15.99
C ILE A 259 4.68 13.87 14.84
N SER A 260 4.21 14.91 14.13
CA SER A 260 5.00 15.51 13.04
C SER A 260 6.33 16.07 13.54
N SER A 261 6.35 16.66 14.74
CA SER A 261 7.58 17.21 15.32
C SER A 261 8.60 16.13 15.65
N VAL A 262 8.14 14.98 16.19
CA VAL A 262 8.97 13.83 16.55
C VAL A 262 9.58 13.16 15.31
N PHE A 263 8.78 12.95 14.27
CA PHE A 263 9.20 12.16 13.11
C PHE A 263 9.92 12.97 12.03
N LEU A 264 9.71 14.29 11.96
CA LEU A 264 10.45 15.17 11.08
C LEU A 264 11.67 15.81 11.74
N ASP A 265 11.81 15.69 13.06
CA ASP A 265 12.85 16.37 13.85
C ASP A 265 12.81 17.90 13.65
N GLU A 266 11.59 18.44 13.68
CA GLU A 266 11.30 19.87 13.51
C GLU A 266 10.31 20.31 14.61
N ASP A 267 10.37 21.56 15.06
CA ASP A 267 9.32 22.07 15.97
C ASP A 267 8.11 22.54 15.15
N ILE A 268 7.05 21.74 15.16
CA ILE A 268 5.82 21.99 14.40
C ILE A 268 4.70 22.35 15.38
N THR A 269 4.15 23.54 15.23
CA THR A 269 3.08 24.07 16.08
C THR A 269 1.68 23.69 15.58
N ILE A 270 0.68 23.81 16.48
CA ILE A 270 -0.75 23.60 16.17
C ILE A 270 -1.21 24.57 15.07
N GLU A 271 -0.77 25.83 15.13
CA GLU A 271 -1.08 26.88 14.17
C GLU A 271 -0.56 26.54 12.77
N GLU A 272 0.66 26.01 12.69
CA GLU A 272 1.24 25.56 11.42
C GLU A 272 0.45 24.39 10.84
N VAL A 273 0.09 23.39 11.65
CA VAL A 273 -0.77 22.28 11.22
C VAL A 273 -2.12 22.80 10.68
N ARG A 274 -2.77 23.71 11.40
CA ARG A 274 -4.03 24.35 10.94
C ARG A 274 -3.86 25.08 9.60
N SER A 275 -2.74 25.78 9.42
CA SER A 275 -2.45 26.48 8.17
C SER A 275 -2.22 25.53 7.00
N MET A 276 -1.61 24.36 7.26
CA MET A 276 -1.28 23.37 6.24
C MET A 276 -2.49 22.54 5.83
N ILE A 277 -3.48 22.32 6.69
CA ILE A 277 -4.70 21.55 6.36
C ILE A 277 -5.70 22.40 5.57
N ARG A 278 -5.77 23.70 5.83
CA ARG A 278 -6.65 24.65 5.11
C ARG A 278 -6.33 24.76 3.62
#